data_AF-A0A4U8Q8Y7-F1
#
_entry.id   AF-A0A4U8Q8Y7-F1
#
_cell.length_a   1.000
_cell.length_b   1.000
_cell.length_c   1.000
_cell.angle_alpha   90.00
_cell.angle_beta   90.00
_cell.angle_gamma   90.00
#
_symmetry.space_group_name_H-M   'P 1'
#
loop_
_entity.id
_entity.type
_entity.pdbx_description
1 polymer ?
#
loop_
_entity_poly.entity_id
_entity_poly.type
_entity_poly.pdbx_seq_one_letter_code
_entity_poly.pdbx_strand_id
1 'polypeptide(L)' 'MVPTSKEDLTKLVTQATLETYEELSPQLIVLLDQVKHNDQLTESQKNDEIMLNMMGYVKSCTNEIIIEVLSEILGLD' A
#
# COMPACT_ATOMS: atom_id res chain seq x y z
N MET A 1 -14.40 -2.27 15.91
CA MET A 1 -14.64 -3.66 16.35
C MET A 1 -13.29 -4.27 16.68
N VAL A 2 -13.16 -5.03 17.77
CA VAL A 2 -11.90 -5.74 18.10
C VAL A 2 -12.02 -7.16 17.55
N PRO A 3 -11.11 -7.63 16.68
CA PRO A 3 -11.17 -8.97 16.12
C PRO A 3 -10.91 -10.03 17.20
N THR A 4 -11.69 -11.12 17.17
CA THR A 4 -11.61 -12.22 18.14
C THR A 4 -11.08 -13.52 17.55
N SER A 5 -10.77 -13.54 16.26
CA SER A 5 -10.18 -14.66 15.53
C SER A 5 -9.23 -14.15 14.44
N LYS A 6 -8.28 -14.99 14.00
CA LYS A 6 -7.41 -14.67 12.86
C LYS A 6 -8.19 -14.43 11.57
N GLU A 7 -9.33 -15.10 11.39
CA GLU A 7 -10.23 -14.87 10.26
C GLU A 7 -10.85 -13.47 10.31
N ASP A 8 -11.35 -13.03 11.47
CA ASP A 8 -11.92 -11.69 11.64
C ASP A 8 -10.85 -10.61 11.46
N LEU A 9 -9.64 -10.84 11.98
CA LEU A 9 -8.51 -9.95 11.79
C LEU A 9 -8.12 -9.85 10.31
N THR A 10 -8.09 -10.98 9.59
CA THR A 10 -7.81 -11.02 8.16
C THR A 10 -8.80 -10.18 7.37
N LYS A 11 -10.10 -10.32 7.66
CA LYS A 11 -11.15 -9.51 7.01
C LYS A 11 -10.98 -8.03 7.32
N LEU A 12 -10.72 -7.69 8.58
CA LEU A 12 -10.54 -6.31 9.02
C LEU A 12 -9.34 -5.65 8.35
N VAL A 13 -8.17 -6.30 8.39
CA VAL A 13 -6.95 -5.78 7.76
C VAL A 13 -7.15 -5.67 6.25
N THR A 14 -7.76 -6.68 5.61
CA THR A 14 -8.02 -6.64 4.16
C THR A 14 -8.91 -5.44 3.79
N GLN A 15 -10.00 -5.21 4.53
CA GLN A 15 -10.89 -4.08 4.29
C GLN A 15 -10.18 -2.74 4.51
N ALA A 16 -9.43 -2.59 5.61
CA ALA A 16 -8.67 -1.38 5.90
C ALA A 16 -7.61 -1.08 4.84
N THR A 17 -6.95 -2.12 4.32
CA THR A 17 -5.99 -1.96 3.22
C THR A 17 -6.68 -1.51 1.94
N LEU A 18 -7.84 -2.07 1.58
CA LEU A 18 -8.61 -1.63 0.41
C LEU A 18 -9.02 -0.16 0.52
N GLU A 19 -9.53 0.27 1.67
CA GLU A 19 -9.86 1.68 1.91
C GLU A 19 -8.64 2.59 1.79
N THR A 20 -7.50 2.13 2.31
CA THR A 20 -6.21 2.83 2.18
C THR A 20 -5.78 2.92 0.71
N TYR A 21 -5.95 1.86 -0.09
CA TYR A 21 -5.68 1.88 -1.54
C TYR A 21 -6.57 2.89 -2.26
N GLU A 22 -7.86 2.94 -1.94
CA GLU A 22 -8.80 3.90 -2.53
C GLU A 22 -8.41 5.35 -2.21
N GLU A 23 -7.93 5.62 -0.99
CA GLU A 23 -7.48 6.95 -0.56
C GLU A 23 -6.14 7.36 -1.18
N LEU A 24 -5.19 6.43 -1.30
CA LEU A 24 -3.84 6.72 -1.79
C LEU A 24 -3.75 6.68 -3.33
N SER A 25 -4.62 5.96 -4.03
CA SER A 25 -4.60 5.85 -5.50
C SER A 25 -4.61 7.21 -6.21
N PRO A 26 -5.48 8.18 -5.86
CA PRO A 26 -5.49 9.49 -6.51
C PRO A 26 -4.18 10.25 -6.31
N GLN A 27 -3.57 10.13 -5.13
CA GLN A 27 -2.30 10.80 -4.81
C GLN A 27 -1.17 10.22 -5.65
N LEU A 28 -1.13 8.89 -5.80
CA LEU A 28 -0.18 8.21 -6.67
C LEU A 28 -0.34 8.68 -8.13
N ILE A 29 -1.58 8.76 -8.65
CA ILE A 29 -1.83 9.23 -10.02
C ILE A 29 -1.26 10.64 -10.24
N VAL A 30 -1.51 11.56 -9.31
CA VAL A 30 -0.98 12.94 -9.39
C VAL A 30 0.53 12.94 -9.39
N LEU A 31 1.16 12.13 -8.52
CA LEU A 31 2.61 12.07 -8.42
C LEU A 31 3.26 11.48 -9.68
N LEU A 32 2.67 10.41 -10.25
CA LEU A 32 3.14 9.83 -11.51
C LEU A 32 2.99 10.81 -12.69
N ASP A 33 1.90 11.58 -12.71
CA ASP A 33 1.69 12.61 -13.74
C ASP A 33 2.72 13.75 -13.64
N GLN A 34 3.07 14.16 -12.43
CA GLN A 34 4.14 15.13 -12.18
C GLN A 34 5.50 14.63 -12.67
N VAL A 35 5.86 13.38 -12.37
CA VAL A 35 7.12 12.76 -12.84
C VAL A 35 7.15 12.72 -14.37
N LYS A 36 6.05 12.34 -15.01
CA LYS A 36 5.94 12.24 -16.47
C LYS A 36 6.19 13.60 -17.17
N HIS A 37 5.63 14.67 -16.61
CA HIS A 37 5.75 16.03 -17.15
C HIS A 37 6.97 16.80 -16.61
N ASN A 38 7.87 16.14 -15.88
CA ASN A 38 9.07 16.79 -15.36
C ASN A 38 10.14 16.92 -16.46
N ASP A 39 10.28 18.13 -17.01
CA ASP A 39 11.28 18.45 -18.05
C ASP A 39 12.73 18.39 -17.56
N GLN A 40 12.95 18.30 -16.24
CA GLN A 40 14.29 18.17 -15.66
C GLN A 40 14.83 16.73 -15.67
N LEU A 41 13.97 15.75 -15.96
CA LEU A 41 14.32 14.34 -15.96
C LEU A 41 14.43 13.81 -17.39
N THR A 42 15.44 12.97 -17.64
CA THR A 42 15.48 12.13 -18.85
C THR A 42 14.37 11.09 -18.81
N GLU A 43 13.95 10.58 -19.97
CA GLU A 43 12.93 9.52 -20.04
C GLU A 43 13.31 8.27 -19.24
N SER A 44 14.61 7.93 -19.15
CA SER A 44 15.06 6.84 -18.28
C SER A 44 14.81 7.13 -16.81
N GLN A 45 15.15 8.35 -16.34
CA GLN A 45 14.94 8.74 -14.94
C GLN A 45 13.46 8.81 -14.59
N LYS A 46 12.60 9.27 -15.50
CA LYS A 46 11.14 9.24 -15.32
C LYS A 46 10.63 7.82 -15.10
N ASN A 47 11.10 6.86 -15.89
CA ASN A 47 10.73 5.46 -15.73
C ASN A 47 11.19 4.88 -14.40
N ASP A 48 12.42 5.19 -13.97
CA ASP A 48 12.95 4.75 -12.69
C ASP A 48 12.14 5.32 -11.51
N GLU A 49 11.79 6.60 -11.56
CA GLU A 49 10.95 7.25 -10.52
C GLU A 49 9.51 6.69 -10.52
N ILE A 50 8.90 6.48 -11.68
CA ILE A 50 7.57 5.84 -11.78
C ILE A 50 7.60 4.46 -11.13
N MET A 51 8.61 3.64 -11.44
CA MET A 51 8.76 2.32 -10.84
C MET A 51 8.97 2.40 -9.33
N LEU A 52 9.79 3.32 -8.85
CA LEU A 52 10.04 3.50 -7.42
C LEU A 52 8.75 3.85 -6.65
N ASN A 53 7.97 4.79 -7.18
CA ASN A 53 6.71 5.21 -6.56
C ASN A 53 5.67 4.08 -6.56
N MET A 54 5.56 3.34 -7.67
CA MET A 54 4.70 2.14 -7.74
C MET A 54 5.13 1.05 -6.76
N MET A 55 6.44 0.79 -6.61
CA MET A 55 6.95 -0.19 -5.65
C MET A 55 6.68 0.21 -4.21
N GLY A 56 6.83 1.50 -3.87
CA GLY A 56 6.49 2.03 -2.55
C GLY A 56 5.03 1.81 -2.21
N TYR A 57 4.15 2.10 -3.16
CA TYR A 57 2.71 1.89 -3.05
C TYR A 57 2.31 0.42 -2.84
N VAL A 58 2.94 -0.51 -3.56
CA VAL A 58 2.68 -1.94 -3.40
C VAL A 58 3.18 -2.45 -2.04
N LYS A 59 4.37 -1.98 -1.60
CA LYS A 59 4.99 -2.45 -0.35
C LYS A 59 4.26 -1.98 0.90
N SER A 60 3.60 -0.82 0.89
CA SER A 60 2.82 -0.33 2.04
C SER A 60 1.62 -1.23 2.40
N CYS A 61 1.27 -2.18 1.54
CA CYS A 61 -0.03 -2.83 1.55
C CYS A 61 0.02 -4.36 1.67
N THR A 62 1.14 -4.93 2.13
CA THR A 62 1.26 -6.38 2.31
C THR A 62 0.44 -6.85 3.52
N ASN A 63 -0.80 -7.29 3.26
CA ASN A 63 -1.75 -7.76 4.28
C ASN A 63 -1.20 -8.89 5.14
N GLU A 64 -0.54 -9.88 4.53
CA GLU A 64 -0.11 -11.10 5.23
C GLU A 64 0.87 -10.79 6.37
N ILE A 65 1.84 -9.88 6.15
CA ILE A 65 2.82 -9.51 7.18
C ILE A 65 2.13 -8.79 8.35
N ILE A 66 1.22 -7.86 8.04
CA ILE A 66 0.47 -7.11 9.07
C ILE A 66 -0.45 -8.04 9.84
N ILE A 67 -1.12 -8.98 9.17
CA ILE A 67 -2.00 -9.96 9.80
C ILE A 67 -1.19 -10.86 10.74
N GLU A 68 -0.04 -11.38 10.33
CA GLU A 68 0.80 -12.22 11.21
C GLU A 68 1.26 -11.44 12.45
N VAL A 69 1.78 -10.23 12.28
CA VAL A 69 2.23 -9.39 13.40
C VAL A 69 1.07 -9.06 14.36
N LEU A 70 -0.10 -8.69 13.83
CA LEU A 70 -1.25 -8.37 14.65
C LEU A 70 -1.86 -9.61 15.31
N SER A 71 -1.82 -10.77 14.64
CA SER A 71 -2.28 -12.05 15.21
C SER A 71 -1.44 -12.42 16.43
N GLU A 72 -0.11 -12.29 16.32
CA GLU A 72 0.82 -12.55 17.43
C GLU A 72 0.59 -11.60 18.62
N ILE A 73 0.44 -10.30 18.37
CA ILE A 73 0.18 -9.30 19.42
C ILE A 73 -1.15 -9.54 20.14
N LEU A 74 -2.17 -9.95 19.39
CA LEU A 74 -3.52 -10.15 19.91
C LEU A 74 -3.75 -11.58 20.47
N GLY A 75 -2.77 -12.48 20.33
CA GLY A 75 -2.90 -13.88 20.77
C GLY A 75 -3.94 -14.67 19.97
N LEU A 76 -4.07 -14.38 18.69
CA LEU A 76 -5.00 -15.03 17.77
C LEU A 76 -4.26 -16.13 16.99
N ASP A 77 -4.68 -17.38 17.14
CA ASP A 77 -4.21 -18.52 16.33
C ASP A 77 -4.87 -18.55 14.94
#